data_AF-A0AAV8TTX7-F1
#
_entry.id   AF-A0AAV8TTX7-F1
#
_cell.length_a   1.000
_cell.length_b   1.000
_cell.length_c   1.000
_cell.angle_alpha   90.00
_cell.angle_beta   90.00
_cell.angle_gamma   90.00
#
_symmetry.space_group_name_H-M   'P 1'
#
loop_
_entity.id
_entity.type
_entity.pdbx_description
1 polymer ?
#
loop_
_entity_poly.entity_id
_entity_poly.type
_entity_poly.pdbx_seq_one_letter_code
_entity_poly.pdbx_strand_id
1 'polypeptide(L)'
;MNSLKRSSNQEWNRKQSRKIEDLLSRFIKNGESSPQFLRDIVISFILAGRDTTSSALCWFFRLLSLNPDAEKNILKELETIRTSSGKSTGESYTFDELREMNYLHAAISEALRLYPPAPADTVACKSKDKLPDGTVVEKDWFVTYHVYAMGRMEGLWGKDCGDFVPERLELRKERIELQSLCAHV
;
A
#
# COMPACT_ATOMS: atom_id res chain seq x y z
N MET A 1 -36.27 28.31 -29.11
CA MET A 1 -35.16 28.87 -28.30
C MET A 1 -35.17 28.48 -26.82
N ASN A 2 -36.29 28.03 -26.22
CA ASN A 2 -36.35 27.68 -24.78
C ASN A 2 -35.99 26.22 -24.40
N SER A 3 -35.81 25.30 -25.36
CA SER A 3 -35.38 23.92 -25.04
C SER A 3 -33.86 23.76 -24.93
N LEU A 4 -33.09 24.54 -25.71
CA LEU A 4 -31.62 24.48 -25.73
C LEU A 4 -30.96 25.06 -24.46
N LYS A 5 -31.60 26.05 -23.82
CA LYS A 5 -31.13 26.56 -22.50
C LYS A 5 -31.43 25.59 -21.36
N ARG A 6 -32.45 24.73 -21.50
CA ARG A 6 -32.79 23.70 -20.49
C ARG A 6 -31.85 22.50 -20.56
N SER A 7 -31.43 22.08 -21.76
CA SER A 7 -30.46 20.98 -21.93
C SER A 7 -29.07 21.38 -21.44
N SER A 8 -28.61 22.62 -21.72
CA SER A 8 -27.30 23.08 -21.23
C SER A 8 -27.26 23.28 -19.70
N ASN A 9 -28.37 23.71 -19.08
CA ASN A 9 -28.48 23.77 -17.61
C ASN A 9 -28.56 22.38 -16.96
N GLN A 10 -29.18 21.40 -17.62
CA GLN A 10 -29.19 20.01 -17.15
C GLN A 10 -27.83 19.33 -17.30
N GLU A 11 -27.07 19.63 -18.36
CA GLU A 11 -25.67 19.18 -18.50
C GLU A 11 -24.73 19.87 -17.52
N TRP A 12 -24.91 21.16 -17.24
CA TRP A 12 -24.17 21.88 -16.19
C TRP A 12 -24.47 21.32 -14.80
N ASN A 13 -25.74 21.06 -14.47
CA ASN A 13 -26.12 20.42 -13.21
C ASN A 13 -25.67 18.96 -13.11
N ARG A 14 -25.63 18.20 -14.23
CA ARG A 14 -25.03 16.85 -14.25
C ARG A 14 -23.52 16.89 -14.09
N LYS A 15 -22.81 17.87 -14.66
CA LYS A 15 -21.35 18.05 -14.48
C LYS A 15 -20.99 18.53 -13.07
N GLN A 16 -21.82 19.35 -12.43
CA GLN A 16 -21.63 19.75 -11.03
C GLN A 16 -22.01 18.68 -9.99
N SER A 17 -22.73 17.62 -10.38
CA SER A 17 -23.25 16.60 -9.46
C SER A 17 -22.52 15.24 -9.52
N ARG A 18 -21.26 15.18 -9.95
CA ARG A 18 -20.35 14.20 -9.34
C ARG A 18 -19.94 14.77 -7.98
N LYS A 19 -20.87 14.76 -7.04
CA LYS A 19 -20.62 15.09 -5.64
C LYS A 19 -19.43 14.25 -5.23
N ILE A 20 -18.30 14.86 -4.89
CA ILE A 20 -17.15 14.12 -4.37
C ILE A 20 -17.66 13.46 -3.08
N GLU A 21 -17.97 12.18 -3.14
CA GLU A 21 -18.39 11.40 -1.99
C GLU A 21 -17.14 10.97 -1.25
N ASP A 22 -16.65 11.82 -0.37
CA ASP A 22 -15.60 11.45 0.56
C ASP A 22 -16.10 10.39 1.57
N LEU A 23 -15.16 9.76 2.25
CA LEU A 23 -15.44 8.70 3.22
C LEU A 23 -16.41 9.17 4.32
N LEU A 24 -16.28 10.44 4.75
CA LEU A 24 -17.14 11.04 5.76
C LEU A 24 -18.59 11.17 5.30
N SER A 25 -18.79 11.63 4.07
CA SER A 25 -20.08 11.74 3.43
C SER A 25 -20.78 10.37 3.36
N ARG A 26 -20.01 9.29 3.16
CA ARG A 26 -20.53 7.91 3.16
C ARG A 26 -20.94 7.45 4.56
N PHE A 27 -20.14 7.73 5.59
CA PHE A 27 -20.50 7.41 6.97
C PHE A 27 -21.75 8.15 7.45
N ILE A 28 -21.87 9.44 7.13
CA ILE A 28 -23.04 10.25 7.50
C ILE A 28 -24.31 9.74 6.82
N LYS A 29 -24.23 9.37 5.53
CA LYS A 29 -25.38 8.81 4.79
C LYS A 29 -25.90 7.50 5.36
N ASN A 30 -25.02 6.70 5.96
CA ASN A 30 -25.41 5.41 6.56
C ASN A 30 -26.16 5.57 7.89
N GLY A 31 -26.27 6.79 8.46
CA GLY A 31 -27.24 7.12 9.52
C GLY A 31 -27.01 6.51 10.91
N GLU A 32 -26.07 5.58 11.06
CA GLU A 32 -25.90 4.77 12.28
C GLU A 32 -24.76 5.24 13.21
N SER A 33 -24.16 6.41 12.95
CA SER A 33 -22.93 6.85 13.62
C SER A 33 -23.12 8.11 14.47
N SER A 34 -22.71 8.06 15.74
CA SER A 34 -22.71 9.23 16.61
C SER A 34 -21.67 10.27 16.15
N PRO A 35 -21.89 11.59 16.39
CA PRO A 35 -20.91 12.62 16.03
C PRO A 35 -19.52 12.39 16.64
N GLN A 36 -19.45 11.83 17.86
CA GLN A 36 -18.21 11.46 18.53
C GLN A 36 -17.50 10.35 17.78
N PHE A 37 -18.22 9.27 17.44
CA PHE A 37 -17.66 8.15 16.69
C PHE A 37 -17.12 8.58 15.32
N LEU A 38 -17.87 9.42 14.59
CA LEU A 38 -17.42 9.96 13.30
C LEU A 38 -16.12 10.74 13.44
N ARG A 39 -16.03 11.64 14.43
CA ARG A 39 -14.82 12.42 14.69
C ARG A 39 -13.64 11.51 15.03
N ASP A 40 -13.85 10.53 15.89
CA ASP A 40 -12.79 9.64 16.37
C ASP A 40 -12.25 8.76 15.22
N ILE A 41 -13.14 8.29 14.33
CA ILE A 41 -12.75 7.57 13.11
C ILE A 41 -11.93 8.46 12.17
N VAL A 42 -12.37 9.70 11.92
CA VAL A 42 -11.66 10.62 11.01
C VAL A 42 -10.27 10.94 11.53
N ILE A 43 -10.16 11.25 12.82
CA ILE A 43 -8.87 11.52 13.45
C ILE A 43 -7.97 10.28 13.34
N SER A 44 -8.52 9.09 13.59
CA SER A 44 -7.76 7.83 13.48
C SER A 44 -7.23 7.61 12.05
N PHE A 45 -8.04 7.83 11.01
CA PHE A 45 -7.59 7.69 9.62
C PHE A 45 -6.54 8.74 9.22
N ILE A 46 -6.69 9.98 9.66
CA ILE A 46 -5.72 11.04 9.38
C ILE A 46 -4.37 10.69 10.02
N LEU A 47 -4.36 10.28 11.29
CA LEU A 47 -3.14 9.89 12.00
C LEU A 47 -2.51 8.65 11.36
N ALA A 48 -3.31 7.62 11.07
CA ALA A 48 -2.82 6.39 10.46
C ALA A 48 -2.24 6.61 9.06
N GLY A 49 -2.88 7.45 8.24
CA GLY A 49 -2.50 7.63 6.83
C GLY A 49 -1.42 8.67 6.58
N ARG A 50 -1.39 9.77 7.37
CA ARG A 50 -0.53 10.92 7.09
C ARG A 50 0.95 10.59 7.27
N ASP A 51 1.33 10.21 8.50
CA ASP A 51 2.74 10.10 8.85
C ASP A 51 3.36 8.82 8.28
N THR A 52 2.58 7.73 8.21
CA THR A 52 3.03 6.46 7.63
C THR A 52 3.31 6.59 6.13
N THR A 53 2.36 7.13 5.36
CA THR A 53 2.51 7.30 3.90
C THR A 53 3.61 8.31 3.59
N SER A 54 3.69 9.42 4.34
CA SER A 54 4.73 10.41 4.14
C SER A 54 6.13 9.84 4.39
N SER A 55 6.30 9.06 5.46
CA SER A 55 7.59 8.39 5.76
C SER A 55 7.94 7.36 4.69
N ALA A 56 6.97 6.52 4.28
CA ALA A 56 7.17 5.52 3.24
C ALA A 56 7.64 6.15 1.92
N LEU A 57 6.96 7.21 1.46
CA LEU A 57 7.33 7.93 0.24
C LEU A 57 8.70 8.61 0.36
N CYS A 58 9.01 9.19 1.52
CA CYS A 58 10.32 9.82 1.75
C CYS A 58 11.47 8.82 1.57
N TRP A 59 11.36 7.65 2.21
CA TRP A 59 12.35 6.58 2.06
C TRP A 59 12.38 5.98 0.66
N PHE A 60 11.22 5.82 0.02
CA PHE A 60 11.12 5.34 -1.36
C PHE A 60 11.88 6.25 -2.33
N PHE A 61 11.61 7.57 -2.32
CA PHE A 61 12.32 8.51 -3.18
C PHE A 61 13.81 8.62 -2.82
N ARG A 62 14.15 8.51 -1.53
CA ARG A 62 15.55 8.44 -1.10
C ARG A 62 16.27 7.24 -1.71
N LEU A 63 15.65 6.06 -1.70
CA LEU A 63 16.19 4.84 -2.28
C LEU A 63 16.33 4.95 -3.79
N LEU A 64 15.34 5.51 -4.49
CA LEU A 64 15.44 5.74 -5.94
C LEU A 64 16.60 6.68 -6.29
N SER A 65 16.82 7.76 -5.51
CA SER A 65 17.96 8.67 -5.72
C SER A 65 19.33 8.00 -5.61
N LEU A 66 19.40 6.86 -4.91
CA LEU A 66 20.62 6.07 -4.74
C LEU A 66 20.73 4.92 -5.75
N ASN A 67 19.64 4.60 -6.46
CA ASN A 67 19.53 3.46 -7.37
C ASN A 67 18.90 3.89 -8.71
N PRO A 68 19.67 4.60 -9.58
CA PRO A 68 19.15 5.13 -10.84
C PRO A 68 18.60 4.07 -11.79
N ASP A 69 19.13 2.84 -11.73
CA ASP A 69 18.63 1.73 -12.56
C ASP A 69 17.19 1.33 -12.18
N ALA A 70 16.86 1.35 -10.88
CA ALA A 70 15.50 1.09 -10.42
C ALA A 70 14.53 2.19 -10.88
N GLU A 71 14.95 3.47 -10.82
CA GLU A 71 14.16 4.59 -11.36
C GLU A 71 13.91 4.40 -12.86
N LYS A 72 14.94 4.06 -13.63
CA LYS A 72 14.83 3.83 -15.08
C LYS A 72 13.87 2.67 -15.40
N ASN A 73 13.92 1.58 -14.63
CA ASN A 73 13.03 0.44 -14.81
C ASN A 73 11.57 0.81 -14.52
N ILE A 74 11.31 1.58 -13.46
CA ILE A 74 9.97 2.12 -13.15
C ILE A 74 9.47 3.00 -14.30
N LEU A 75 10.28 3.93 -14.77
CA LEU A 75 9.88 4.84 -15.86
C LEU A 75 9.56 4.06 -17.15
N LYS A 76 10.36 3.04 -17.48
CA LYS A 76 10.12 2.16 -18.63
C LYS A 76 8.81 1.38 -18.48
N GLU A 77 8.51 0.86 -17.30
CA GLU A 77 7.23 0.19 -17.02
C GLU A 77 6.05 1.14 -17.22
N LEU A 78 6.13 2.34 -16.63
CA LEU A 78 5.07 3.36 -16.71
C LEU A 78 4.82 3.85 -18.15
N GLU A 79 5.88 3.97 -18.96
CA GLU A 79 5.79 4.32 -20.38
C GLU A 79 5.13 3.19 -21.17
N THR A 80 5.54 1.94 -20.95
CA THR A 80 4.98 0.77 -21.63
C THR A 80 3.47 0.65 -21.41
N ILE A 81 3.01 0.80 -20.17
CA ILE A 81 1.58 0.74 -19.80
C ILE A 81 0.80 1.90 -20.45
N ARG A 82 1.39 3.10 -20.51
CA ARG A 82 0.74 4.24 -21.19
C ARG A 82 0.57 4.00 -22.67
N THR A 83 1.64 3.55 -23.33
CA THR A 83 1.62 3.28 -24.78
C THR A 83 0.62 2.18 -25.12
N SER A 84 0.52 1.10 -24.32
CA SER A 84 -0.47 0.05 -24.55
C SER A 84 -1.91 0.52 -24.44
N SER A 85 -2.17 1.53 -23.61
CA SER A 85 -3.50 2.14 -23.43
C SER A 85 -3.77 3.32 -24.37
N GLY A 86 -2.83 3.69 -25.23
CA GLY A 86 -2.95 4.85 -26.12
C GLY A 86 -3.00 6.21 -25.39
N LYS A 87 -2.47 6.28 -24.16
CA LYS A 87 -2.48 7.48 -23.32
C LYS A 87 -1.20 8.30 -23.45
N SER A 88 -1.35 9.61 -23.35
CA SER A 88 -0.28 10.59 -23.32
C SER A 88 0.22 10.88 -21.90
N THR A 89 1.41 11.47 -21.81
CA THR A 89 1.98 11.94 -20.53
C THR A 89 1.04 12.93 -19.85
N GLY A 90 0.74 12.67 -18.56
CA GLY A 90 -0.15 13.51 -17.75
C GLY A 90 -1.58 12.98 -17.63
N GLU A 91 -1.96 12.01 -18.46
CA GLU A 91 -3.24 11.31 -18.27
C GLU A 91 -3.19 10.38 -17.05
N SER A 92 -4.32 10.30 -16.34
CA SER A 92 -4.46 9.47 -15.15
C SER A 92 -4.53 7.98 -15.51
N TYR A 93 -3.95 7.15 -14.65
CA TYR A 93 -4.04 5.71 -14.78
C TYR A 93 -5.40 5.18 -14.31
N THR A 94 -5.94 4.17 -14.98
CA THR A 94 -7.10 3.41 -14.51
C THR A 94 -6.67 2.42 -13.42
N PHE A 95 -7.63 1.86 -12.70
CA PHE A 95 -7.33 0.84 -11.69
C PHE A 95 -6.71 -0.42 -12.29
N ASP A 96 -7.11 -0.82 -13.49
CA ASP A 96 -6.52 -1.98 -14.18
C ASP A 96 -5.07 -1.68 -14.62
N GLU A 97 -4.78 -0.48 -15.10
CA GLU A 97 -3.41 -0.08 -15.43
C GLU A 97 -2.49 -0.03 -14.20
N LEU A 98 -3.01 0.39 -13.04
CA LEU A 98 -2.24 0.38 -11.79
C LEU A 98 -1.87 -1.04 -11.33
N ARG A 99 -2.69 -2.05 -11.66
CA ARG A 99 -2.39 -3.46 -11.34
C ARG A 99 -1.23 -4.02 -12.16
N GLU A 100 -1.01 -3.48 -13.35
CA GLU A 100 0.08 -3.90 -14.24
C GLU A 100 1.46 -3.31 -13.82
N MET A 101 1.49 -2.37 -12.87
CA MET A 101 2.72 -1.73 -12.37
C MET A 101 3.48 -2.63 -11.37
N ASN A 102 3.91 -3.79 -11.85
CA ASN A 102 4.53 -4.85 -11.05
C ASN A 102 5.87 -4.44 -10.45
N TYR A 103 6.75 -3.83 -11.24
CA TYR A 103 8.07 -3.40 -10.80
C TYR A 103 7.98 -2.22 -9.84
N LEU A 104 7.12 -1.24 -10.10
CA LEU A 104 6.84 -0.16 -9.14
C LEU A 104 6.33 -0.72 -7.80
N HIS A 105 5.40 -1.68 -7.84
CA HIS A 105 4.91 -2.33 -6.64
C HIS A 105 6.03 -3.07 -5.88
N ALA A 106 6.91 -3.76 -6.61
CA ALA A 106 8.08 -4.41 -6.04
C ALA A 106 9.03 -3.40 -5.38
N ALA A 107 9.34 -2.28 -6.04
CA ALA A 107 10.22 -1.24 -5.52
C ALA A 107 9.65 -0.56 -4.26
N ILE A 108 8.34 -0.27 -4.22
CA ILE A 108 7.67 0.26 -3.03
C ILE A 108 7.72 -0.76 -1.89
N SER A 109 7.45 -2.02 -2.18
CA SER A 109 7.46 -3.10 -1.18
C SER A 109 8.86 -3.33 -0.61
N GLU A 110 9.89 -3.26 -1.44
CA GLU A 110 11.29 -3.35 -1.01
C GLU A 110 11.70 -2.15 -0.15
N ALA A 111 11.22 -0.95 -0.50
CA ALA A 111 11.42 0.23 0.33
C ALA A 111 10.75 0.08 1.71
N LEU A 112 9.55 -0.48 1.77
CA LEU A 112 8.84 -0.77 3.03
C LEU A 112 9.49 -1.90 3.83
N ARG A 113 10.15 -2.87 3.20
CA ARG A 113 10.94 -3.91 3.89
C ARG A 113 12.13 -3.29 4.62
N LEU A 114 12.86 -2.41 3.94
CA LEU A 114 14.03 -1.74 4.51
C LEU A 114 13.61 -0.63 5.49
N TYR A 115 12.58 0.14 5.19
CA TYR A 115 12.20 1.29 6.00
C TYR A 115 10.69 1.30 6.28
N PRO A 116 10.19 0.31 7.06
CA PRO A 116 8.80 0.28 7.47
C PRO A 116 8.49 1.50 8.36
N PRO A 117 7.40 2.24 8.09
CA PRO A 117 6.98 3.34 8.97
C PRO A 117 6.67 2.91 10.40
N ALA A 118 6.23 1.66 10.59
CA ALA A 118 6.05 1.02 11.90
C ALA A 118 7.10 -0.08 12.07
N PRO A 119 8.26 0.20 12.70
CA PRO A 119 9.40 -0.72 12.73
C PRO A 119 9.25 -1.87 13.72
N ALA A 120 8.34 -1.76 14.68
CA ALA A 120 8.01 -2.79 15.66
C ALA A 120 6.54 -2.70 16.03
N ASP A 121 5.94 -3.83 16.36
CA ASP A 121 4.56 -3.93 16.83
C ASP A 121 4.50 -4.83 18.06
N THR A 122 3.64 -4.47 19.01
CA THR A 122 3.57 -5.08 20.34
C THR A 122 2.14 -5.46 20.66
N VAL A 123 1.96 -6.73 21.00
CA VAL A 123 0.66 -7.29 21.39
C VAL A 123 0.70 -7.82 22.82
N ALA A 124 -0.43 -7.80 23.51
CA ALA A 124 -0.57 -8.37 24.84
C ALA A 124 -1.24 -9.76 24.78
N CYS A 125 -0.66 -10.73 25.48
CA CYS A 125 -1.19 -12.10 25.55
C CYS A 125 -2.48 -12.12 26.38
N LYS A 126 -3.62 -12.45 25.74
CA LYS A 126 -4.92 -12.51 26.42
C LYS A 126 -5.03 -13.68 27.43
N SER A 127 -4.27 -14.74 27.20
CA SER A 127 -4.16 -15.93 28.04
C SER A 127 -2.80 -16.59 27.81
N LYS A 128 -2.44 -17.53 28.68
CA LYS A 128 -1.25 -18.37 28.50
C LYS A 128 -1.28 -19.04 27.13
N ASP A 129 -0.17 -18.96 26.40
CA ASP A 129 -0.02 -19.50 25.06
C ASP A 129 1.41 -20.00 24.83
N LYS A 130 1.66 -20.63 23.68
CA LYS A 130 2.96 -21.18 23.29
C LYS A 130 3.28 -20.78 21.85
N LEU A 131 4.41 -20.11 21.67
CA LEU A 131 4.92 -19.69 20.35
C LEU A 131 5.41 -20.90 19.54
N PRO A 132 5.56 -20.77 18.20
CA PRO A 132 5.97 -21.87 17.32
C PRO A 132 7.33 -22.52 17.65
N ASP A 133 8.24 -21.79 18.29
CA ASP A 133 9.54 -22.27 18.78
C ASP A 133 9.44 -23.03 20.12
N GLY A 134 8.25 -23.05 20.71
CA GLY A 134 7.94 -23.67 21.98
C GLY A 134 8.05 -22.75 23.20
N THR A 135 8.39 -21.48 23.02
CA THR A 135 8.44 -20.48 24.09
C THR A 135 7.04 -20.27 24.67
N VAL A 136 6.91 -20.38 26.01
CA VAL A 136 5.64 -20.16 26.71
C VAL A 136 5.51 -18.69 27.08
N VAL A 137 4.36 -18.10 26.77
CA VAL A 137 3.99 -16.74 27.14
C VAL A 137 2.82 -16.77 28.09
N GLU A 138 2.91 -16.04 29.20
CA GLU A 138 1.84 -16.00 30.20
C GLU A 138 0.81 -14.91 29.88
N LYS A 139 -0.32 -14.95 30.57
CA LYS A 139 -1.34 -13.90 30.45
C LYS A 139 -0.73 -12.51 30.77
N ASP A 140 -1.16 -11.52 30.01
CA ASP A 140 -0.79 -10.09 30.09
C ASP A 140 0.69 -9.79 29.76
N TRP A 141 1.46 -10.78 29.31
CA TRP A 141 2.80 -10.54 28.76
C TRP A 141 2.72 -9.79 27.45
N PHE A 142 3.67 -8.88 27.23
CA PHE A 142 3.85 -8.21 25.95
C PHE A 142 4.80 -9.00 25.06
N VAL A 143 4.39 -9.22 23.82
CA VAL A 143 5.20 -9.82 22.76
C VAL A 143 5.39 -8.79 21.67
N THR A 144 6.64 -8.47 21.38
CA THR A 144 7.02 -7.49 20.35
C THR A 144 7.76 -8.19 19.21
N TYR A 145 7.35 -7.92 17.97
CA TYR A 145 8.11 -8.33 16.79
C TYR A 145 8.66 -7.11 16.06
N HIS A 146 9.93 -7.20 15.65
CA HIS A 146 10.67 -6.09 15.03
C HIS A 146 10.73 -6.25 13.51
N VAL A 147 9.72 -5.73 12.82
CA VAL A 147 9.63 -5.76 11.35
C VAL A 147 10.90 -5.18 10.70
N TYR A 148 11.43 -4.08 11.24
CA TYR A 148 12.65 -3.45 10.73
C TYR A 148 13.89 -4.37 10.79
N ALA A 149 14.04 -5.10 11.91
CA ALA A 149 15.15 -6.02 12.11
C ALA A 149 14.96 -7.29 11.25
N MET A 150 13.75 -7.85 11.25
CA MET A 150 13.39 -9.01 10.43
C MET A 150 13.58 -8.74 8.94
N GLY A 151 13.29 -7.53 8.49
CA GLY A 151 13.58 -7.06 7.14
C GLY A 151 15.05 -7.21 6.76
N ARG A 152 15.99 -7.20 7.70
CA ARG A 152 17.45 -7.26 7.48
C ARG A 152 18.12 -8.53 7.98
N MET A 153 17.33 -9.56 8.31
CA MET A 153 17.90 -10.84 8.75
C MET A 153 18.38 -11.65 7.54
N GLU A 154 19.67 -12.01 7.53
CA GLU A 154 20.26 -12.86 6.48
C GLU A 154 19.52 -14.20 6.35
N GLY A 155 19.11 -14.81 7.48
CA GLY A 155 18.35 -16.06 7.47
C GLY A 155 16.98 -15.98 6.80
N LEU A 156 16.41 -14.77 6.64
CA LEU A 156 15.12 -14.55 5.97
C LEU A 156 15.27 -14.01 4.55
N TRP A 157 16.29 -13.19 4.29
CA TRP A 157 16.41 -12.40 3.06
C TRP A 157 17.67 -12.68 2.24
N GLY A 158 18.61 -13.48 2.75
CA GLY A 158 19.89 -13.75 2.10
C GLY A 158 20.96 -12.72 2.45
N LYS A 159 22.15 -12.86 1.83
CA LYS A 159 23.32 -12.01 2.12
C LYS A 159 23.13 -10.54 1.73
N ASP A 160 22.26 -10.29 0.78
CA ASP A 160 21.88 -8.98 0.26
C ASP A 160 20.70 -8.37 1.05
N CYS A 161 20.41 -8.86 2.26
CA CYS A 161 19.31 -8.39 3.10
C CYS A 161 19.40 -6.89 3.47
N GLY A 162 20.59 -6.30 3.40
CA GLY A 162 20.79 -4.86 3.61
C GLY A 162 20.55 -4.01 2.36
N ASP A 163 20.52 -4.63 1.18
CA ASP A 163 20.52 -3.93 -0.10
C ASP A 163 19.10 -3.71 -0.62
N PHE A 164 18.93 -2.66 -1.42
CA PHE A 164 17.67 -2.36 -2.10
C PHE A 164 17.64 -3.09 -3.45
N VAL A 165 16.91 -4.21 -3.52
CA VAL A 165 16.83 -5.06 -4.71
C VAL A 165 15.36 -5.34 -5.03
N PRO A 166 14.65 -4.44 -5.75
CA PRO A 166 13.25 -4.62 -6.12
C PRO A 166 12.94 -5.98 -6.76
N GLU A 167 13.87 -6.47 -7.59
CA GLU A 167 13.76 -7.72 -8.36
C GLU A 167 13.56 -8.96 -7.48
N ARG A 168 13.91 -8.90 -6.17
CA ARG A 168 13.77 -10.04 -5.27
C ARG A 168 12.32 -10.49 -5.08
N LEU A 169 11.35 -9.60 -5.28
CA LEU A 169 9.93 -9.90 -5.10
C LEU A 169 9.33 -10.63 -6.29
N GLU A 170 9.85 -10.40 -7.49
CA GLU A 170 9.49 -11.17 -8.69
C GLU A 170 9.88 -12.65 -8.49
N LEU A 171 11.11 -12.89 -8.01
CA LEU A 171 11.61 -14.23 -7.68
C LEU A 171 10.85 -14.90 -6.51
N ARG A 172 10.26 -14.13 -5.60
CA ARG A 172 9.45 -14.68 -4.49
C ARG A 172 8.05 -15.06 -4.93
N LYS A 173 7.41 -14.32 -5.84
CA LYS A 173 6.11 -14.70 -6.41
C LYS A 173 6.22 -16.07 -7.10
N GLU A 174 7.22 -16.24 -7.96
CA GLU A 174 7.50 -17.52 -8.63
C GLU A 174 7.76 -18.65 -7.63
N ARG A 175 8.52 -18.40 -6.56
CA ARG A 175 8.82 -19.41 -5.54
C ARG A 175 7.58 -19.82 -4.72
N ILE A 176 6.72 -18.89 -4.34
CA ILE A 176 5.49 -19.19 -3.60
C ILE A 176 4.51 -19.96 -4.48
N GLU A 177 4.38 -19.58 -5.76
CA GLU A 177 3.57 -20.32 -6.72
C GLU A 177 4.10 -21.75 -6.91
N LEU A 178 5.40 -21.92 -7.09
CA LEU A 178 6.03 -23.25 -7.20
C LEU A 178 5.86 -24.08 -5.93
N GLN A 179 6.01 -23.49 -4.73
CA GLN A 179 5.77 -24.19 -3.46
C GLN A 179 4.30 -24.57 -3.29
N SER A 180 3.36 -23.74 -3.75
CA SER A 180 1.93 -24.05 -3.73
C SER A 180 1.57 -25.17 -4.70
N LEU A 181 2.23 -25.25 -5.87
CA LEU A 181 2.09 -26.37 -6.81
C LEU A 181 2.69 -27.67 -6.27
N CYS A 182 3.85 -27.61 -5.61
CA CYS A 182 4.49 -28.78 -5.00
C CYS A 182 3.77 -29.27 -3.73
N ALA A 183 2.98 -28.43 -3.05
CA ALA A 183 2.19 -28.83 -1.88
C ALA A 183 0.92 -29.63 -2.25
N HIS A 184 0.62 -29.80 -3.54
CA HIS A 184 -0.53 -30.55 -4.06
C HIS A 184 -0.14 -31.79 -4.88
N VAL A 185 1.12 -32.25 -4.79
CA VAL A 185 1.62 -33.52 -5.35
C VAL A 185 2.18 -34.36 -4.21
#